data_AF-A0AAJ2TAU2-F1
#
_entry.id   AF-A0AAJ2TAU2-F1
#
_cell.length_a   1.000
_cell.length_b   1.000
_cell.length_c   1.000
_cell.angle_alpha   90.00
_cell.angle_beta   90.00
_cell.angle_gamma   90.00
#
_symmetry.space_group_name_H-M   'P 1'
#
loop_
_entity.id
_entity.type
_entity.pdbx_description
1 polymer ?
#
loop_
_entity_poly.entity_id
_entity_poly.type
_entity_poly.pdbx_seq_one_letter_code
_entity_poly.pdbx_strand_id
1 'polypeptide(L)' 'ISVDRMERGQSGTTAIKEIGAEFGIKVHPIVTVRDIIEHLHNREIDGRVVLDDEIRARMEEYLDKYCEK' A
#
# COMPACT_ATOMS: atom_id res chain seq x y z
N ILE A 1 5.15 -10.21 6.64
CA ILE A 1 4.99 -9.52 5.34
C ILE A 1 5.63 -8.14 5.50
N SER A 2 6.49 -7.70 4.58
CA SER A 2 7.18 -6.40 4.71
C SER A 2 6.23 -5.23 4.45
N VAL A 3 5.55 -5.22 3.31
CA VAL A 3 4.63 -4.15 2.91
C VAL A 3 3.24 -4.73 2.60
N ASP A 4 2.20 -4.15 3.19
CA ASP A 4 0.83 -4.33 2.75
C ASP A 4 0.48 -3.30 1.65
N ARG A 5 0.31 -3.78 0.43
CA ARG A 5 -0.09 -2.96 -0.71
C ARG A 5 -1.58 -2.61 -0.69
N MET A 6 -2.38 -3.26 0.16
CA MET A 6 -3.84 -3.10 0.28
C MET A 6 -4.62 -3.46 -1.01
N GLU A 7 -3.95 -4.04 -1.99
CA GLU A 7 -4.48 -4.34 -3.32
C GLU A 7 -5.35 -5.61 -3.30
N ARG A 8 -6.45 -5.60 -4.06
CA ARG A 8 -7.30 -6.77 -4.27
C ARG A 8 -6.62 -7.75 -5.22
N GLY A 9 -6.52 -9.01 -4.81
CA GLY A 9 -6.09 -10.11 -5.66
C GLY A 9 -7.20 -10.57 -6.61
N GLN A 10 -6.95 -11.68 -7.31
CA GLN A 10 -7.91 -12.25 -8.29
C GLN A 10 -9.26 -12.67 -7.65
N SER A 11 -9.26 -12.96 -6.35
CA SER A 11 -10.45 -13.29 -5.58
C SER A 11 -11.32 -12.08 -5.23
N GLY A 12 -10.86 -10.86 -5.51
CA GLY A 12 -11.53 -9.63 -5.11
C GLY A 12 -11.28 -9.19 -3.67
N THR A 13 -10.54 -9.96 -2.86
CA THR A 13 -10.08 -9.57 -1.51
C THR A 13 -8.57 -9.32 -1.49
N THR A 14 -8.03 -8.72 -0.43
CA THR A 14 -6.58 -8.54 -0.28
C THR A 14 -5.86 -9.85 0.01
N ALA A 15 -4.61 -9.96 -0.43
CA ALA A 15 -3.75 -11.11 -0.16
C ALA A 15 -3.60 -11.40 1.35
N ILE A 16 -3.62 -10.36 2.18
CA ILE A 16 -3.54 -10.51 3.64
C ILE A 16 -4.79 -11.20 4.20
N LYS A 17 -5.97 -10.84 3.71
CA LYS A 17 -7.23 -11.49 4.09
C LYS A 17 -7.26 -12.94 3.61
N GLU A 18 -6.76 -13.22 2.40
CA GLU A 18 -6.65 -14.59 1.87
C GLU A 18 -5.77 -15.47 2.77
N ILE A 19 -4.55 -15.03 3.08
CA ILE A 19 -3.62 -15.76 3.96
C ILE A 19 -4.26 -15.97 5.35
N GLY A 20 -4.95 -14.95 5.87
CA GLY A 20 -5.63 -15.07 7.16
C GLY A 20 -6.76 -16.10 7.16
N ALA A 21 -7.52 -16.19 6.06
CA ALA A 21 -8.60 -17.16 5.90
C ALA A 21 -8.08 -18.58 5.62
N GLU A 22 -7.04 -18.72 4.80
CA GLU A 22 -6.47 -20.02 4.40
C GLU A 22 -5.73 -20.70 5.56
N PHE A 23 -4.92 -19.94 6.29
CA PHE A 23 -4.04 -20.49 7.33
C PHE A 23 -4.55 -20.24 8.75
N GLY A 24 -5.62 -19.47 8.93
CA GLY A 24 -6.15 -19.11 10.25
C GLY A 24 -5.20 -18.24 11.08
N ILE A 25 -4.26 -17.54 10.43
CA ILE A 25 -3.25 -16.71 11.08
C ILE A 25 -3.54 -15.24 10.93
N LYS A 26 -3.26 -14.45 11.98
CA LYS A 26 -3.28 -12.99 11.86
C LYS A 26 -1.97 -12.53 11.23
N VAL A 27 -2.07 -11.87 10.09
CA VAL A 27 -0.91 -11.31 9.39
C VAL A 27 -0.69 -9.88 9.86
N HIS A 28 0.56 -9.55 10.19
CA HIS A 28 0.99 -8.22 10.60
C HIS A 28 2.03 -7.69 9.60
N PRO A 29 1.65 -6.79 8.69
CA PRO A 29 2.62 -6.10 7.85
C PRO A 29 3.46 -5.13 8.68
N ILE A 30 4.72 -4.90 8.29
CA ILE A 30 5.60 -3.93 8.96
C ILE A 30 5.14 -2.51 8.62
N VAL A 31 4.78 -2.26 7.36
CA VAL A 31 4.21 -1.00 6.87
C VAL A 31 3.14 -1.27 5.82
N THR A 32 2.30 -0.27 5.55
CA THR A 32 1.32 -0.23 4.47
C THR A 32 1.77 0.74 3.37
N VAL A 33 1.13 0.67 2.20
CA VAL A 33 1.32 1.68 1.15
C VAL A 33 0.95 3.10 1.61
N ARG A 34 0.01 3.24 2.57
CA ARG A 34 -0.37 4.53 3.15
C ARG A 34 0.76 5.12 3.98
N ASP A 35 1.40 4.30 4.81
CA ASP A 35 2.57 4.72 5.60
C ASP A 35 3.72 5.19 4.69
N ILE A 36 3.91 4.52 3.55
CA ILE A 36 4.93 4.90 2.55
C ILE A 36 4.60 6.26 1.92
N ILE A 37 3.36 6.49 1.50
CA ILE A 37 2.93 7.77 0.94
C ILE A 37 3.13 8.88 1.97
N GLU A 38 2.67 8.69 3.20
CA GLU A 38 2.81 9.68 4.28
C GLU A 38 4.28 10.01 4.55
N HIS A 39 5.15 8.99 4.56
CA HIS A 39 6.56 9.19 4.88
C HIS A 39 7.37 9.90 3.78
N LEU A 40 7.02 9.63 2.52
CA LEU A 40 7.81 10.09 1.36
C LEU A 40 7.25 11.36 0.71
N HIS A 41 5.98 11.70 0.94
CA HIS A 41 5.34 12.84 0.27
C HIS A 41 6.05 14.16 0.55
N ASN A 42 6.50 14.82 -0.51
CA ASN A 42 7.28 16.06 -0.50
C ASN A 42 8.53 16.02 0.39
N ARG A 43 9.04 14.81 0.69
CA ARG A 43 10.26 14.61 1.44
C ARG A 43 11.44 14.48 0.50
N GLU A 44 12.47 15.28 0.72
CA GLU A 44 13.74 15.14 0.02
C GLU A 44 14.54 13.97 0.60
N ILE A 45 15.00 13.09 -0.29
CA ILE A 45 15.90 11.97 0.02
C ILE A 45 17.04 12.05 -0.99
N ASP A 46 18.27 12.12 -0.48
CA ASP A 46 19.49 12.20 -1.30
C ASP A 46 19.44 13.29 -2.39
N GLY A 47 18.93 14.47 -2.04
CA GLY A 47 18.84 15.61 -2.97
C GLY A 47 17.65 15.57 -3.93
N ARG A 48 16.70 14.63 -3.76
CA ARG A 48 15.55 14.47 -4.65
C ARG A 48 14.25 14.26 -3.89
N VAL A 49 13.19 14.94 -4.33
CA VAL A 49 11.81 14.58 -3.97
C VAL A 49 11.37 13.44 -4.89
N VAL A 50 11.19 12.25 -4.33
CA VAL A 50 10.81 11.04 -5.09
C VAL A 50 9.30 10.83 -5.18
N LEU A 51 8.54 11.47 -4.29
CA LEU A 51 7.09 11.42 -4.23
C LEU A 51 6.58 12.85 -4.03
N ASP A 52 6.33 13.51 -5.15
CA ASP A 52 5.70 14.84 -5.17
C ASP A 52 4.17 14.73 -5.24
N ASP A 53 3.49 15.87 -5.34
CA ASP A 53 2.03 15.93 -5.43
C ASP A 53 1.47 15.19 -6.66
N GLU A 54 2.18 15.18 -7.79
CA GLU A 54 1.75 14.50 -9.01
C GLU A 54 1.81 12.98 -8.84
N ILE A 55 2.94 12.48 -8.33
CA ILE A 55 3.13 11.05 -8.05
C ILE A 55 2.12 10.60 -6.98
N ARG A 56 1.92 11.40 -5.94
CA ARG A 56 0.90 11.11 -4.92
C ARG A 56 -0.48 10.98 -5.54
N ALA A 57 -0.90 11.93 -6.39
CA ALA A 57 -2.22 11.87 -7.03
C ALA A 57 -2.42 10.59 -7.84
N ARG A 58 -1.40 10.19 -8.62
CA ARG A 58 -1.42 8.94 -9.39
C ARG A 58 -1.48 7.69 -8.50
N MET A 59 -0.81 7.71 -7.35
CA MET A 59 -0.93 6.64 -6.35
C MET A 59 -2.34 6.59 -5.77
N GLU A 60 -2.93 7.73 -5.41
CA GLU A 60 -4.30 7.79 -4.88
C GLU A 60 -5.33 7.25 -5.88
N GLU A 61 -5.22 7.60 -7.17
CA GLU A 61 -6.06 7.04 -8.24
C GLU A 61 -5.92 5.51 -8.34
N TYR A 62 -4.70 5.00 -8.21
CA TYR A 62 -4.45 3.56 -8.21
C TYR A 62 -5.09 2.88 -6.99
N LEU A 63 -4.95 3.47 -5.81
CA LEU A 63 -5.51 2.93 -4.57
C LEU A 63 -7.04 2.92 -4.62
N ASP A 64 -7.69 3.98 -5.11
CA ASP A 64 -9.16 4.00 -5.24
C ASP A 64 -9.67 2.93 -6.21
N LYS A 65 -8.93 2.68 -7.30
CA LYS A 65 -9.32 1.70 -8.31
C LYS A 65 -9.12 0.25 -7.82
N TYR A 66 -7.99 -0.06 -7.19
CA TYR A 66 -7.54 -1.44 -6.97
C TYR A 66 -7.49 -1.89 -5.52
N CYS A 67 -7.49 -0.97 -4.55
CA CYS A 67 -7.33 -1.32 -3.14
C CYS A 67 -8.67 -1.33 -2.40
N GLU A 68 -8.76 -2.14 -1.34
CA GLU A 68 -9.86 -2.01 -0.39
C GLU A 68 -9.73 -0.71 0.41
N LYS A 69 -10.88 -0.10 0.73
CA LYS A 69 -10.94 1.10 1.56
C LYS A 69 -10.81 0.74 3.04
#